data_AF-A0A516H8F8-F1
#
_entry.id   AF-A0A516H8F8-F1
#
_cell.length_a   1.000
_cell.length_b   1.000
_cell.length_c   1.000
_cell.angle_alpha   90.00
_cell.angle_beta   90.00
_cell.angle_gamma   90.00
#
_symmetry.space_group_name_H-M   'P 1'
#
loop_
_entity.id
_entity.type
_entity.pdbx_description
1 polymer ?
#
loop_
_entity_poly.entity_id
_entity_poly.type
_entity_poly.pdbx_seq_one_letter_code
_entity_poly.pdbx_strand_id
1 'polypeptide(L)' 'MTFSTLLIAIALMLILEGLGPFLFPKRWQSLMGKLAAENARVIRQIGLVLIITGLGMIAIFS' A
#
# COMPACT_ATOMS: atom_id res chain seq x y z
N MET A 1 -10.86 -16.80 10.49
CA MET A 1 -9.56 -16.09 10.57
C MET A 1 -9.07 -16.14 12.00
N THR A 2 -7.85 -16.62 12.25
CA THR A 2 -7.25 -16.61 13.61
C THR A 2 -6.48 -15.31 13.83
N PHE A 3 -6.26 -14.95 15.10
CA PHE A 3 -5.47 -13.76 15.46
C PHE A 3 -4.05 -13.80 14.86
N SER A 4 -3.44 -14.97 14.81
CA SER A 4 -2.12 -15.18 14.20
C SER A 4 -2.10 -14.85 12.70
N THR A 5 -3.16 -15.19 11.95
CA THR A 5 -3.25 -14.86 10.52
C THR A 5 -3.27 -13.34 10.30
N LEU A 6 -3.98 -12.60 11.16
CA LEU A 6 -4.04 -11.13 11.09
C LEU A 6 -2.67 -10.52 11.38
N LEU A 7 -1.95 -11.02 12.40
CA LEU A 7 -0.59 -10.56 12.71
C LEU A 7 0.37 -10.80 11.54
N ILE A 8 0.29 -11.95 10.87
CA ILE A 8 1.13 -12.26 9.70
C ILE A 8 0.81 -11.30 8.54
N ALA A 9 -0.47 -11.03 8.26
CA ALA A 9 -0.87 -10.09 7.21
C ALA A 9 -0.30 -8.67 7.47
N ILE A 10 -0.36 -8.20 8.72
CA ILE A 10 0.23 -6.91 9.12
C ILE A 10 1.76 -6.96 8.97
N ALA A 11 2.42 -8.03 9.41
CA ALA A 11 3.87 -8.17 9.29
C ALA A 11 4.33 -8.10 7.82
N LEU A 12 3.62 -8.77 6.91
CA LEU A 12 3.90 -8.71 5.47
C LEU A 12 3.70 -7.29 4.91
N MET A 13 2.63 -6.59 5.31
CA MET A 13 2.39 -5.20 4.90
C MET A 13 3.53 -4.27 5.33
N LEU A 14 4.03 -4.41 6.57
CA LEU A 14 5.16 -3.64 7.08
C LEU A 14 6.47 -3.94 6.33
N ILE A 15 6.74 -5.22 6.03
CA ILE A 15 7.92 -5.61 5.24
C ILE A 15 7.85 -4.94 3.86
N LEU A 16 6.72 -5.06 3.16
CA LEU A 16 6.55 -4.49 1.82
C LEU A 16 6.69 -2.96 1.81
N GLU A 17 6.09 -2.27 2.78
CA GLU A 17 6.20 -0.81 2.91
C GLU A 17 7.65 -0.38 3.21
N GLY A 18 8.39 -1.17 3.99
CA GLY A 18 9.80 -0.90 4.33
C GLY A 18 10.79 -1.17 3.20
N LEU A 19 10.46 -2.01 2.22
CA LEU A 19 11.38 -2.36 1.12
C LEU A 19 11.73 -1.15 0.24
N GLY A 20 10.76 -0.30 -0.06
CA GLY A 20 10.94 0.91 -0.88
C GLY A 20 12.04 1.84 -0.36
N PRO A 21 11.92 2.38 0.87
CA PRO A 21 12.92 3.25 1.46
C PRO A 21 14.25 2.56 1.76
N PHE A 22 14.24 1.26 2.10
CA PHE A 22 15.46 0.52 2.41
C PHE A 22 16.32 0.25 1.17
N LEU A 23 15.73 -0.26 0.09
CA LEU A 23 16.48 -0.67 -1.11
C LEU A 23 16.81 0.52 -2.03
N PHE A 24 15.90 1.50 -2.15
CA PHE A 24 16.05 2.59 -3.11
C PHE A 24 15.72 3.96 -2.50
N PRO A 25 16.43 4.41 -1.44
CA PRO A 25 16.06 5.59 -0.66
C PRO A 25 15.89 6.87 -1.50
N LYS A 26 16.82 7.16 -2.42
CA LYS A 26 16.74 8.38 -3.26
C LYS A 26 15.57 8.36 -4.25
N ARG A 27 15.30 7.19 -4.87
CA ARG A 27 14.19 7.04 -5.82
C ARG A 27 12.85 7.08 -5.08
N TRP A 28 12.77 6.41 -3.93
CA TRP A 28 11.60 6.43 -3.06
C TRP A 28 11.27 7.85 -2.60
N GLN A 29 12.27 8.61 -2.12
CA GLN A 29 12.08 10.00 -1.73
C GLN A 29 11.59 10.88 -2.88
N SER A 30 12.13 10.71 -4.09
CA SER A 30 11.66 11.44 -5.27
C SER A 30 10.21 11.07 -5.64
N LEU A 31 9.84 9.79 -5.55
CA LEU A 31 8.47 9.32 -5.79
C LEU A 31 7.49 9.93 -4.78
N MET A 32 7.85 9.88 -3.48
CA MET A 32 7.04 10.48 -2.42
C MET A 32 6.91 12.00 -2.61
N GLY A 33 7.98 12.68 -3.04
CA GLY A 33 7.92 14.10 -3.38
C GLY A 33 6.98 14.42 -4.53
N LYS A 34 6.93 13.58 -5.57
CA LYS A 34 5.94 13.71 -6.66
C LYS A 34 4.53 13.50 -6.14
N LEU A 35 4.29 12.44 -5.37
CA LEU A 35 2.97 12.15 -4.79
C LEU A 35 2.49 13.28 -3.86
N ALA A 36 3.38 13.89 -3.09
CA ALA A 36 3.04 15.01 -2.23
C ALA A 36 2.68 16.29 -2.99
N ALA A 37 3.21 16.46 -4.21
CA ALA A 37 2.89 17.60 -5.08
C ALA A 37 1.61 17.39 -5.93
N GLU A 38 1.10 16.16 -5.99
CA GLU A 38 -0.12 15.84 -6.75
C GLU A 38 -1.39 16.39 -6.10
N ASN A 39 -2.43 16.56 -6.91
CA ASN A 39 -3.71 17.01 -6.41
C ASN A 39 -4.35 15.95 -5.50
N ALA A 40 -4.90 16.38 -4.35
CA ALA A 40 -5.59 15.49 -3.40
C ALA A 40 -6.69 14.63 -4.05
N ARG A 41 -7.35 15.10 -5.11
CA ARG A 41 -8.32 14.32 -5.88
C ARG A 41 -7.69 13.09 -6.53
N VAL A 42 -6.50 13.24 -7.11
CA VAL A 42 -5.75 12.15 -7.76
C VAL A 42 -5.31 11.13 -6.72
N ILE A 43 -4.76 11.58 -5.59
CA ILE A 43 -4.37 10.70 -4.47
C ILE A 43 -5.58 9.91 -3.94
N ARG A 44 -6.74 10.55 -3.80
CA ARG A 44 -7.98 9.86 -3.42
C ARG A 44 -8.42 8.80 -4.44
N GLN A 45 -8.29 9.07 -5.74
CA GLN A 45 -8.65 8.11 -6.78
C GLN A 45 -7.71 6.89 -6.76
N ILE A 46 -6.41 7.09 -6.59
CA ILE A 46 -5.44 6.01 -6.42
C ILE A 46 -5.84 5.15 -5.21
N GLY A 47 -6.13 5.78 -4.06
CA GLY A 47 -6.60 5.09 -2.87
C GLY A 47 -7.89 4.30 -3.09
N LEU A 48 -8.87 4.87 -3.79
CA LEU A 48 -10.13 4.19 -4.12
C LEU A 48 -9.90 2.95 -4.98
N VAL A 49 -9.06 3.04 -6.02
CA VAL A 49 -8.75 1.89 -6.88
C VAL A 49 -8.09 0.77 -6.07
N LEU A 50 -7.15 1.10 -5.18
CA LEU A 50 -6.50 0.12 -4.31
C LEU A 50 -7.50 -0.57 -3.37
N ILE A 51 -8.38 0.20 -2.74
CA ILE A 51 -9.41 -0.34 -1.83
C ILE A 51 -10.39 -1.25 -2.58
N ILE A 52 -10.92 -0.80 -3.72
CA ILE A 52 -11.87 -1.59 -4.53
C ILE A 52 -11.22 -2.89 -5.02
N THR A 53 -9.96 -2.82 -5.47
CA THR A 53 -9.22 -4.02 -5.92
C THR A 53 -9.02 -5.00 -4.75
N GLY A 54 -8.60 -4.52 -3.58
CA GLY A 54 -8.44 -5.37 -2.39
C GLY A 54 -9.76 -5.99 -1.93
N LEU A 55 -10.85 -5.22 -1.92
CA LEU A 55 -12.18 -5.73 -1.62
C LEU A 55 -12.62 -6.79 -2.63
N GLY A 56 -12.37 -6.57 -3.91
CA GLY A 56 -12.67 -7.54 -4.96
C GLY A 56 -11.87 -8.84 -4.80
N MET A 57 -10.58 -8.75 -4.47
CA MET A 57 -9.76 -9.93 -4.17
C MET A 57 -10.30 -10.70 -2.97
N ILE A 58 -10.64 -10.01 -1.87
CA ILE A 58 -11.26 -10.67 -0.72
C ILE A 58 -12.56 -11.35 -1.16
N ALA A 59 -13.47 -10.65 -1.83
CA ALA A 59 -14.76 -11.20 -2.24
C ALA A 59 -14.67 -12.42 -3.18
N ILE A 60 -13.61 -12.54 -3.99
CA ILE A 60 -13.41 -13.66 -4.93
C ILE A 60 -12.68 -14.84 -4.29
N PHE A 61 -11.71 -14.59 -3.40
CA PHE A 61 -10.77 -15.60 -2.90
C PHE A 61 -10.94 -15.98 -1.42
N SER A 62 -11.81 -15.30 -0.67
CA SER A 62 -12.15 -15.64 0.73
C SER A 62 -13.38 -16.53 0.80
#